data_AF-A0A9P3EWU7-F1
#
_entry.id   AF-A0A9P3EWU7-F1
#
_cell.length_a   1.000
_cell.length_b   1.000
_cell.length_c   1.000
_cell.angle_alpha   90.00
_cell.angle_beta   90.00
_cell.angle_gamma   90.00
#
_symmetry.space_group_name_H-M   'P 1'
#
loop_
_entity.id
_entity.type
_entity.pdbx_description
1 polymer ?
#
loop_
_entity_poly.entity_id
_entity_poly.type
_entity_poly.pdbx_seq_one_letter_code
_entity_poly.pdbx_strand_id
1 'polypeptide(L)'
;MATFLLDDYTTAATRPEWIGLEKWNEILPLTLSRTEQRRFLRAFYQMQIYGNIFGQIELPLGAGNVEEENEWFDNSGGGTPTFTDEEAWRLFFGPMAPWEVEEFSCFWRYCYYRWEEPYREISKGLAAYAANGIIWFSDLPPEERPPLNRLGLDVDHLHIQPADQRETLASMVPFLVKMLREQDFRTRRDLLLANTVNFHHGFAEYWPKPSWEEAGALPLLYPADRFNFGTDVSGLKAYLETLPPHERPNVAWTERWLDAALEYPQVFEDMYSNAPYSRCWNWGYAMWDDERLIEWGAMDHLELP
;
A
#
# COMPACT_ATOMS: atom_id res chain seq x y z
N MET A 1 2.02 -16.25 -7.76
CA MET A 1 1.82 -15.13 -6.81
C MET A 1 0.89 -14.09 -7.42
N ALA A 2 1.28 -13.44 -8.51
CA ALA A 2 0.45 -12.45 -9.22
C ALA A 2 -0.97 -12.96 -9.53
N THR A 3 -1.12 -14.12 -10.17
CA THR A 3 -2.44 -14.72 -10.47
C THR A 3 -3.26 -14.98 -9.21
N PHE A 4 -2.64 -15.47 -8.15
CA PHE A 4 -3.35 -15.74 -6.89
C PHE A 4 -3.92 -14.46 -6.27
N LEU A 5 -3.15 -13.36 -6.25
CA LEU A 5 -3.64 -12.08 -5.73
C LEU A 5 -4.64 -11.42 -6.66
N LEU A 6 -4.50 -11.59 -7.97
CA LEU A 6 -5.50 -11.13 -8.93
C LEU A 6 -6.84 -11.85 -8.70
N ASP A 7 -6.80 -13.18 -8.55
CA ASP A 7 -7.97 -13.99 -8.24
C ASP A 7 -8.58 -13.60 -6.87
N ASP A 8 -7.76 -13.46 -5.82
CA ASP A 8 -8.18 -12.97 -4.50
C ASP A 8 -8.85 -11.60 -4.63
N TYR A 9 -8.26 -10.65 -5.38
CA TYR A 9 -8.81 -9.32 -5.61
C TYR A 9 -10.20 -9.35 -6.25
N THR A 10 -10.46 -10.29 -7.17
CA THR A 10 -11.80 -10.42 -7.76
C THR A 10 -12.89 -10.78 -6.74
N THR A 11 -12.52 -11.38 -5.61
CA THR A 11 -13.45 -11.82 -4.56
C THR A 11 -13.41 -10.98 -3.29
N ALA A 12 -12.29 -10.29 -3.05
CA ALA A 12 -12.00 -9.61 -1.80
C ALA A 12 -11.73 -8.11 -1.97
N ALA A 13 -11.91 -7.55 -3.18
CA ALA A 13 -11.85 -6.11 -3.39
C ALA A 13 -12.78 -5.38 -2.40
N THR A 14 -12.29 -4.28 -1.85
CA THR A 14 -13.05 -3.49 -0.87
C THR A 14 -14.26 -2.87 -1.55
N ARG A 15 -15.42 -3.07 -0.93
CA ARG A 15 -16.70 -2.48 -1.36
C ARG A 15 -16.64 -0.95 -1.32
N PRO A 16 -16.99 -0.24 -2.41
CA PRO A 16 -17.23 1.20 -2.36
C PRO A 16 -18.37 1.53 -1.39
N GLU A 17 -18.21 2.56 -0.55
CA GLU A 17 -19.11 2.82 0.58
C GLU A 17 -20.58 3.02 0.15
N TRP A 18 -20.79 3.64 -1.01
CA TRP A 18 -22.11 3.95 -1.58
C TRP A 18 -22.82 2.75 -2.24
N ILE A 19 -22.11 1.66 -2.55
CA ILE A 19 -22.73 0.45 -3.11
C ILE A 19 -23.21 -0.43 -1.97
N GLY A 20 -24.52 -0.59 -1.79
CA GLY A 20 -25.08 -1.43 -0.71
C GLY A 20 -24.52 -2.87 -0.68
N LEU A 21 -24.41 -3.45 0.52
CA LEU A 21 -23.77 -4.77 0.73
C LEU A 21 -24.41 -5.89 -0.09
N GLU A 22 -25.75 -5.92 -0.20
CA GLU A 22 -26.46 -6.92 -1.00
C GLU A 22 -26.06 -6.84 -2.48
N LYS A 23 -26.10 -5.63 -3.05
CA LYS A 23 -25.65 -5.37 -4.43
C LYS A 23 -24.18 -5.73 -4.63
N TRP A 24 -23.32 -5.45 -3.66
CA TRP A 24 -21.90 -5.82 -3.75
C TRP A 24 -21.70 -7.34 -3.80
N ASN A 25 -22.44 -8.08 -2.98
CA ASN A 25 -22.38 -9.55 -2.98
C ASN A 25 -22.89 -10.16 -4.30
N GLU A 26 -23.80 -9.49 -5.01
CA GLU A 26 -24.25 -9.90 -6.35
C GLU A 26 -23.22 -9.61 -7.45
N ILE A 27 -22.37 -8.59 -7.26
CA ILE A 27 -21.32 -8.18 -8.19
C ILE A 27 -20.09 -9.10 -8.10
N LEU A 28 -19.84 -9.69 -6.92
CA LEU A 28 -18.71 -10.59 -6.70
C LEU A 28 -19.00 -12.01 -7.24
N PRO A 29 -18.00 -12.70 -7.84
CA PRO A 29 -16.65 -12.23 -8.14
C PRO A 29 -16.61 -11.23 -9.30
N LEU A 30 -15.74 -10.22 -9.19
CA LEU A 30 -15.51 -9.23 -10.24
C LEU A 30 -14.95 -9.89 -11.51
N THR A 31 -15.58 -9.63 -12.64
CA THR A 31 -14.97 -9.87 -13.95
C THR A 31 -14.16 -8.65 -14.34
N LEU A 32 -12.84 -8.72 -14.19
CA LEU A 32 -11.92 -7.62 -14.52
C LEU A 32 -11.69 -7.51 -16.03
N SER A 33 -11.75 -6.30 -16.57
CA SER A 33 -11.36 -6.03 -17.94
C SER A 33 -9.85 -6.26 -18.16
N ARG A 34 -9.42 -6.28 -19.41
CA ARG A 34 -7.98 -6.37 -19.75
C ARG A 34 -7.19 -5.15 -19.25
N THR A 35 -7.81 -3.98 -19.20
CA THR A 35 -7.17 -2.75 -18.71
C THR A 35 -7.04 -2.80 -17.19
N GLU A 36 -8.11 -3.17 -16.48
CA GLU A 36 -8.10 -3.34 -15.02
C GLU A 36 -7.05 -4.37 -14.57
N GLN A 37 -6.97 -5.51 -15.26
CA GLN A 37 -5.93 -6.52 -15.01
C GLN A 37 -4.51 -5.95 -15.23
N ARG A 38 -4.32 -5.10 -16.24
CA ARG A 38 -3.01 -4.47 -16.50
C ARG A 38 -2.63 -3.48 -15.41
N ARG A 39 -3.57 -2.63 -14.98
CA ARG A 39 -3.36 -1.67 -13.87
C ARG A 39 -3.02 -2.41 -12.58
N PHE A 40 -3.81 -3.43 -12.25
CA PHE A 40 -3.54 -4.29 -11.09
C PHE A 40 -2.15 -4.94 -11.16
N LEU A 41 -1.80 -5.56 -12.28
CA LEU A 41 -0.50 -6.23 -12.43
C LEU A 41 0.66 -5.24 -12.41
N ARG A 42 0.50 -4.05 -13.01
CA ARG A 42 1.49 -2.97 -12.93
C ARG A 42 1.73 -2.56 -11.49
N ALA A 43 0.67 -2.25 -10.74
CA ALA A 43 0.77 -1.89 -9.33
C ALA A 43 1.36 -3.02 -8.48
N PHE A 44 0.97 -4.27 -8.73
CA PHE A 44 1.55 -5.45 -8.07
C PHE A 44 3.07 -5.54 -8.29
N TYR A 45 3.54 -5.42 -9.53
CA TYR A 45 4.97 -5.51 -9.82
C TYR A 45 5.73 -4.31 -9.28
N GLN A 46 5.16 -3.10 -9.34
CA GLN A 46 5.74 -1.93 -8.70
C GLN A 46 5.86 -2.15 -7.18
N MET A 47 4.82 -2.66 -6.51
CA MET A 47 4.87 -2.98 -5.08
C MET A 47 5.95 -4.02 -4.74
N GLN A 48 6.13 -5.04 -5.59
CA GLN A 48 7.21 -6.01 -5.42
C GLN A 48 8.59 -5.35 -5.51
N ILE A 49 8.79 -4.45 -6.48
CA ILE A 49 10.06 -3.73 -6.63
C ILE A 49 10.28 -2.80 -5.43
N TYR A 50 9.26 -2.05 -5.02
CA TYR A 50 9.31 -1.20 -3.83
C TYR A 50 9.70 -2.02 -2.59
N GLY A 51 8.99 -3.11 -2.31
CA GLY A 51 9.24 -3.98 -1.16
C GLY A 51 10.64 -4.60 -1.18
N ASN A 52 11.20 -4.90 -2.36
CA ASN A 52 12.56 -5.41 -2.47
C ASN A 52 13.66 -4.34 -2.28
N ILE A 53 13.36 -3.07 -2.55
CA ILE A 53 14.33 -1.98 -2.38
C ILE A 53 14.21 -1.39 -0.96
N PHE A 54 13.02 -0.95 -0.58
CA PHE A 54 12.76 -0.19 0.65
C PHE A 54 12.00 -0.98 1.72
N GLY A 55 11.48 -2.16 1.38
CA GLY A 55 10.71 -2.97 2.32
C GLY A 55 11.59 -3.77 3.29
N GLN A 56 10.90 -4.39 4.25
CA GLN A 56 11.51 -5.26 5.24
C GLN A 56 11.84 -6.63 4.65
N ILE A 57 12.95 -7.21 5.09
CA ILE A 57 13.39 -8.55 4.66
C ILE A 57 12.49 -9.59 5.35
N GLU A 58 11.95 -10.54 4.58
CA GLU A 58 11.23 -11.68 5.16
C GLU A 58 12.22 -12.59 5.91
N LEU A 59 11.89 -12.88 7.16
CA LEU A 59 12.73 -13.61 8.10
C LEU A 59 12.16 -15.01 8.34
N PRO A 60 12.95 -16.07 8.11
CA PRO A 60 12.49 -17.43 8.31
C PRO A 60 12.34 -17.77 9.81
N LEU A 61 11.53 -18.79 10.11
CA LEU A 61 11.39 -19.30 11.47
C LEU A 61 12.73 -19.82 11.98
N GLY A 62 13.04 -19.52 13.24
CA GLY A 62 14.32 -19.89 13.87
C GLY A 62 15.52 -19.04 13.43
N ALA A 63 15.35 -18.03 12.56
CA ALA A 63 16.39 -17.05 12.31
C ALA A 63 16.82 -16.37 13.62
N GLY A 64 18.13 -16.17 13.78
CA GLY A 64 18.68 -15.34 14.85
C GLY A 64 18.42 -13.86 14.59
N ASN A 65 19.16 -13.01 15.30
CA ASN A 65 19.23 -11.59 14.94
C ASN A 65 19.82 -11.49 13.51
N VAL A 66 19.20 -10.67 12.68
CA VAL A 66 19.69 -10.40 11.33
C VAL A 66 20.98 -9.59 11.45
N GLU A 67 22.01 -9.96 10.71
CA GLU A 67 23.26 -9.17 10.67
C GLU A 67 23.06 -7.86 9.88
N GLU A 68 22.06 -7.82 8.99
CA GLU A 68 21.72 -6.68 8.14
C GLU A 68 20.20 -6.48 8.15
N GLU A 69 19.73 -5.36 8.69
CA GLU A 69 18.36 -4.88 8.50
C GLU A 69 18.33 -3.80 7.42
N ASN A 70 17.12 -3.49 6.93
CA ASN A 70 16.96 -2.41 5.98
C ASN A 70 17.03 -1.04 6.70
N GLU A 71 18.24 -0.51 6.83
CA GLU A 71 18.55 0.73 7.54
C GLU A 71 18.56 1.97 6.63
N TRP A 72 17.94 1.94 5.42
CA TRP A 72 17.98 3.09 4.49
C TRP A 72 17.62 4.42 5.17
N PHE A 73 16.68 4.37 6.11
CA PHE A 73 16.10 5.52 6.81
C PHE A 73 16.50 5.60 8.29
N ASP A 74 17.32 4.66 8.78
CA ASP A 74 17.66 4.63 10.19
C ASP A 74 18.64 5.76 10.55
N ASN A 75 18.27 6.52 11.58
CA ASN A 75 19.11 7.55 12.20
C ASN A 75 19.45 7.21 13.66
N SER A 76 18.98 6.06 14.17
CA SER A 76 19.04 5.61 15.55
C SER A 76 20.43 5.05 15.90
N GLY A 77 21.44 5.90 15.76
CA GLY A 77 22.83 5.59 16.09
C GLY A 77 23.82 6.72 15.83
N GLY A 78 23.32 7.90 15.43
CA GLY A 78 24.17 8.99 14.93
C GLY A 78 24.70 8.75 13.52
N GLY A 79 24.23 7.69 12.86
CA GLY A 79 24.44 7.46 11.43
C GLY A 79 23.67 8.47 10.59
N THR A 80 24.18 8.74 9.39
CA THR A 80 23.42 9.50 8.38
C THR A 80 22.62 8.50 7.55
N PRO A 81 21.28 8.69 7.39
CA PRO A 81 20.48 7.86 6.51
C PRO A 81 21.09 7.76 5.11
N THR A 82 20.90 6.63 4.46
CA THR A 82 21.45 6.45 3.10
C THR A 82 20.64 7.22 2.06
N PHE A 83 19.33 7.34 2.28
CA PHE A 83 18.45 8.22 1.51
C PHE A 83 17.70 9.16 2.45
N THR A 84 17.46 10.39 1.99
CA THR A 84 16.35 11.21 2.48
C THR A 84 15.02 10.68 1.94
N ASP A 85 13.91 11.02 2.59
CA ASP A 85 12.56 10.67 2.15
C ASP A 85 12.31 11.11 0.69
N GLU A 86 12.78 12.30 0.33
CA GLU A 86 12.67 12.85 -1.03
C GLU A 86 13.50 12.06 -2.05
N GLU A 87 14.73 11.67 -1.70
CA GLU A 87 15.57 10.87 -2.59
C GLU A 87 14.98 9.48 -2.83
N ALA A 88 14.48 8.82 -1.79
CA ALA A 88 13.82 7.53 -1.91
C ALA A 88 12.55 7.63 -2.77
N TRP A 89 11.73 8.65 -2.53
CA TRP A 89 10.56 8.92 -3.34
C TRP A 89 10.93 9.15 -4.81
N ARG A 90 11.87 10.04 -5.07
CA ARG A 90 12.30 10.40 -6.42
C ARG A 90 12.90 9.21 -7.16
N LEU A 91 13.69 8.39 -6.47
CA LEU A 91 14.29 7.18 -7.04
C LEU A 91 13.21 6.22 -7.55
N PHE A 92 12.13 6.05 -6.79
CA PHE A 92 11.12 5.04 -7.08
C PHE A 92 9.92 5.57 -7.89
N PHE A 93 9.29 6.63 -7.42
CA PHE A 93 8.06 7.18 -7.99
C PHE A 93 8.33 8.23 -9.07
N GLY A 94 9.50 8.87 -9.08
CA GLY A 94 9.87 9.85 -10.11
C GLY A 94 9.71 9.35 -11.55
N PRO A 95 10.08 8.10 -11.88
CA PRO A 95 9.88 7.52 -13.21
C PRO A 95 8.44 7.03 -13.51
N MET A 96 7.50 7.12 -12.57
CA MET A 96 6.13 6.63 -12.73
C MET A 96 5.18 7.75 -13.18
N ALA A 97 4.19 7.42 -14.00
CA ALA A 97 3.15 8.40 -14.28
C ALA A 97 2.35 8.69 -12.99
N PRO A 98 1.84 9.92 -12.80
CA PRO A 98 1.11 10.30 -11.58
C PRO A 98 -0.04 9.36 -11.19
N TRP A 99 -0.81 8.86 -12.15
CA TRP A 99 -1.87 7.87 -11.87
C TRP A 99 -1.34 6.46 -11.58
N GLU A 100 -0.13 6.10 -12.02
CA GLU A 100 0.49 4.84 -11.65
C GLU A 100 0.90 4.84 -10.17
N VAL A 101 1.26 5.99 -9.61
CA VAL A 101 1.47 6.17 -8.16
C VAL A 101 0.16 5.93 -7.39
N GLU A 102 -0.97 6.39 -7.93
CA GLU A 102 -2.30 6.16 -7.34
C GLU A 102 -2.75 4.70 -7.48
N GLU A 103 -2.47 4.05 -8.62
CA GLU A 103 -2.65 2.60 -8.78
C GLU A 103 -1.81 1.82 -7.75
N PHE A 104 -0.54 2.16 -7.59
CA PHE A 104 0.33 1.60 -6.55
C PHE A 104 -0.29 1.76 -5.15
N SER A 105 -0.79 2.95 -4.83
CA SER A 105 -1.36 3.27 -3.52
C SER A 105 -2.68 2.54 -3.25
N CYS A 106 -3.54 2.42 -4.27
CA CYS A 106 -4.72 1.57 -4.25
C CYS A 106 -4.37 0.10 -3.99
N PHE A 107 -3.34 -0.43 -4.65
CA PHE A 107 -2.90 -1.81 -4.45
C PHE A 107 -2.29 -2.02 -3.05
N TRP A 108 -1.47 -1.09 -2.58
CA TRP A 108 -0.96 -1.10 -1.21
C TRP A 108 -2.11 -1.16 -0.20
N ARG A 109 -3.12 -0.31 -0.38
CA ARG A 109 -4.27 -0.23 0.51
C ARG A 109 -5.09 -1.51 0.51
N TYR A 110 -5.21 -2.15 -0.65
CA TYR A 110 -5.75 -3.50 -0.75
C TYR A 110 -4.95 -4.49 0.11
N CYS A 111 -3.62 -4.56 -0.03
CA CYS A 111 -2.77 -5.44 0.77
C CYS A 111 -2.90 -5.15 2.29
N TYR A 112 -2.93 -3.88 2.69
CA TYR A 112 -3.17 -3.45 4.07
C TYR A 112 -4.47 -4.02 4.67
N TYR A 113 -5.58 -3.98 3.90
CA TYR A 113 -6.84 -4.56 4.34
C TYR A 113 -6.84 -6.08 4.32
N ARG A 114 -6.12 -6.72 3.38
CA ARG A 114 -5.99 -8.18 3.35
C ARG A 114 -5.24 -8.74 4.55
N TRP A 115 -4.39 -7.94 5.18
CA TRP A 115 -3.76 -8.30 6.46
C TRP A 115 -4.71 -8.24 7.66
N GLU A 116 -5.85 -7.54 7.58
CA GLU A 116 -6.69 -7.29 8.75
C GLU A 116 -7.14 -8.58 9.44
N GLU A 117 -7.66 -9.54 8.68
CA GLU A 117 -8.19 -10.78 9.24
C GLU A 117 -7.09 -11.67 9.84
N PRO A 118 -6.02 -12.06 9.12
CA PRO A 118 -4.94 -12.85 9.71
C PRO A 118 -4.33 -12.17 10.94
N TYR A 119 -4.09 -10.86 10.86
CA TYR A 119 -3.48 -10.10 11.94
C TYR A 119 -4.38 -10.08 13.18
N ARG A 120 -5.67 -9.77 12.99
CA ARG A 120 -6.65 -9.70 14.09
C ARG A 120 -6.87 -11.06 14.74
N GLU A 121 -6.92 -12.14 13.96
CA GLU A 121 -7.06 -13.51 14.46
C GLU A 121 -5.89 -13.86 15.40
N ILE A 122 -4.66 -13.62 14.95
CA ILE A 122 -3.43 -13.90 15.71
C ILE A 122 -3.30 -13.00 16.93
N SER A 123 -3.47 -11.68 16.75
CA SER A 123 -3.38 -10.68 17.81
C SER A 123 -4.35 -10.97 18.96
N LYS A 124 -5.62 -11.29 18.64
CA LYS A 124 -6.61 -11.66 19.67
C LYS A 124 -6.25 -12.96 20.38
N GLY A 125 -5.76 -13.96 19.64
CA GLY A 125 -5.32 -15.23 20.22
C GLY A 125 -4.19 -15.06 21.23
N LEU A 126 -3.24 -14.15 20.95
CA LEU A 126 -2.11 -13.86 21.83
C LEU A 126 -2.50 -12.99 23.03
N ALA A 127 -3.30 -11.94 22.81
CA ALA A 127 -3.77 -11.04 23.88
C ALA A 127 -4.58 -11.77 24.96
N ALA A 128 -5.23 -12.89 24.62
CA ALA A 128 -5.94 -13.73 25.59
C ALA A 128 -5.02 -14.28 26.71
N TYR A 129 -3.73 -14.47 26.43
CA TYR A 129 -2.75 -14.88 27.45
C TYR A 129 -2.46 -13.73 28.43
N ALA A 130 -2.38 -12.49 27.95
CA ALA A 130 -2.11 -11.30 28.78
C ALA A 130 -3.33 -10.78 29.56
N ALA A 131 -4.46 -11.50 29.59
CA ALA A 131 -5.70 -11.04 30.23
C ALA A 131 -5.55 -10.65 31.72
N ASN A 132 -4.54 -11.19 32.41
CA ASN A 132 -4.28 -10.93 33.84
C ASN A 132 -2.95 -10.21 34.11
N GLY A 133 -2.31 -9.62 33.09
CA GLY A 133 -1.05 -8.88 33.23
C GLY A 133 -0.11 -9.09 32.05
N ILE A 134 1.07 -8.45 32.13
CA ILE A 134 2.12 -8.55 31.11
C ILE A 134 2.68 -9.97 31.10
N ILE A 135 2.62 -10.63 29.95
CA ILE A 135 3.23 -11.94 29.70
C ILE A 135 4.22 -11.80 28.56
N TRP A 136 5.45 -12.26 28.78
CA TRP A 136 6.46 -12.34 27.74
C TRP A 136 6.33 -13.66 26.96
N PHE A 137 6.73 -13.69 25.69
CA PHE A 137 6.73 -14.95 24.93
C PHE A 137 7.55 -16.06 25.59
N SER A 138 8.59 -15.72 26.37
CA SER A 138 9.39 -16.66 27.15
C SER A 138 8.61 -17.37 28.26
N ASP A 139 7.52 -16.76 28.73
CA ASP A 139 6.73 -17.23 29.87
C ASP A 139 5.56 -18.11 29.44
N LEU A 140 5.29 -18.20 28.12
CA LEU A 140 4.28 -19.09 27.58
C LEU A 140 4.60 -20.57 27.89
N PRO A 141 3.60 -21.47 27.90
CA PRO A 141 3.82 -22.91 27.95
C PRO A 141 4.78 -23.36 26.83
N PRO A 142 5.69 -24.32 27.07
CA PRO A 142 6.69 -24.75 26.08
C PRO A 142 6.11 -25.09 24.69
N GLU A 143 4.92 -25.67 24.65
CA GLU A 143 4.18 -26.05 23.44
C GLU A 143 3.51 -24.88 22.70
N GLU A 144 3.41 -23.72 23.35
CA GLU A 144 2.85 -22.48 22.79
C GLU A 144 3.94 -21.46 22.46
N ARG A 145 5.18 -21.65 22.94
CA ARG A 145 6.31 -20.76 22.64
C ARG A 145 6.60 -20.77 21.14
N PRO A 146 6.61 -19.61 20.48
CA PRO A 146 7.04 -19.54 19.09
C PRO A 146 8.54 -19.86 19.00
N PRO A 147 9.03 -20.45 17.89
CA PRO A 147 10.43 -20.79 17.68
C PRO A 147 11.26 -19.55 17.32
N LEU A 148 11.22 -18.53 18.19
CA LEU A 148 11.78 -17.20 17.94
C LEU A 148 12.86 -16.90 18.98
N ASN A 149 14.06 -16.63 18.48
CA ASN A 149 15.22 -16.31 19.32
C ASN A 149 15.35 -14.81 19.62
N ARG A 150 14.45 -13.98 19.07
CA ARG A 150 14.61 -12.51 18.98
C ARG A 150 13.52 -11.67 19.64
N LEU A 151 12.41 -12.28 20.08
CA LEU A 151 11.30 -11.50 20.60
C LEU A 151 11.56 -11.08 22.05
N GLY A 152 11.98 -9.82 22.22
CA GLY A 152 11.84 -9.07 23.48
C GLY A 152 10.47 -8.39 23.59
N LEU A 153 9.44 -8.95 22.94
CA LEU A 153 8.07 -8.43 22.95
C LEU A 153 7.21 -9.16 23.98
N ASP A 154 6.24 -8.45 24.53
CA ASP A 154 5.11 -9.06 25.24
C ASP A 154 4.07 -9.57 24.24
N VAL A 155 3.19 -10.44 24.74
CA VAL A 155 2.18 -11.12 23.89
C VAL A 155 1.07 -10.20 23.40
N ASP A 156 0.94 -8.99 23.95
CA ASP A 156 -0.03 -7.97 23.54
C ASP A 156 0.55 -6.87 22.64
N HIS A 157 1.86 -6.86 22.35
CA HIS A 157 2.48 -5.89 21.44
C HIS A 157 1.73 -5.75 20.10
N LEU A 158 1.36 -6.87 19.47
CA LEU A 158 0.58 -6.88 18.23
C LEU A 158 -0.79 -6.22 18.37
N HIS A 159 -1.40 -6.31 19.55
CA HIS A 159 -2.71 -5.73 19.83
C HIS A 159 -2.67 -4.20 19.98
N ILE A 160 -1.54 -3.66 20.44
CA ILE A 160 -1.39 -2.23 20.73
C ILE A 160 -1.12 -1.42 19.45
N GLN A 161 -0.39 -1.97 18.48
CA GLN A 161 0.01 -1.26 17.25
C GLN A 161 -0.48 -1.91 15.95
N PRO A 162 -1.78 -2.23 15.79
CA PRO A 162 -2.28 -2.99 14.64
C PRO A 162 -2.32 -2.19 13.32
N ALA A 163 -2.29 -0.86 13.37
CA ALA A 163 -2.26 -0.03 12.17
C ALA A 163 -0.84 -0.03 11.59
N ASP A 164 0.12 0.48 12.36
CA ASP A 164 1.53 0.64 12.00
C ASP A 164 2.16 -0.67 11.49
N GLN A 165 1.90 -1.78 12.18
CA GLN A 165 2.38 -3.10 11.76
C GLN A 165 1.82 -3.52 10.40
N ARG A 166 0.53 -3.28 10.14
CA ARG A 166 -0.08 -3.65 8.85
C ARG A 166 0.39 -2.76 7.71
N GLU A 167 0.73 -1.51 7.99
CA GLU A 167 1.30 -0.60 6.98
C GLU A 167 2.64 -1.12 6.48
N THR A 168 3.50 -1.58 7.39
CA THR A 168 4.79 -2.21 7.07
C THR A 168 4.58 -3.53 6.31
N LEU A 169 3.68 -4.39 6.79
CA LEU A 169 3.40 -5.70 6.18
C LEU A 169 2.75 -5.59 4.79
N ALA A 170 2.05 -4.50 4.49
CA ALA A 170 1.37 -4.31 3.20
C ALA A 170 2.34 -4.31 2.01
N SER A 171 3.60 -3.88 2.22
CA SER A 171 4.64 -3.93 1.19
C SER A 171 5.31 -5.32 1.07
N MET A 172 5.12 -6.22 2.04
CA MET A 172 5.63 -7.60 2.00
C MET A 172 4.71 -8.54 1.22
N VAL A 173 4.45 -8.22 -0.04
CA VAL A 173 3.45 -8.92 -0.87
C VAL A 173 3.69 -10.44 -1.01
N PRO A 174 4.93 -10.96 -1.16
CA PRO A 174 5.16 -12.40 -1.15
C PRO A 174 4.76 -13.06 0.17
N PHE A 175 5.06 -12.38 1.28
CA PHE A 175 4.72 -12.83 2.61
C PHE A 175 3.20 -12.84 2.85
N LEU A 176 2.48 -11.82 2.37
CA LEU A 176 1.02 -11.82 2.38
C LEU A 176 0.45 -13.05 1.65
N VAL A 177 0.95 -13.37 0.46
CA VAL A 177 0.48 -14.56 -0.28
C VAL A 177 0.77 -15.86 0.47
N LYS A 178 1.92 -15.95 1.13
CA LYS A 178 2.27 -17.08 1.99
C LYS A 178 1.27 -17.19 3.16
N MET A 179 0.96 -16.07 3.82
CA MET A 179 0.03 -16.02 4.94
C MET A 179 -1.41 -16.35 4.56
N LEU A 180 -1.88 -15.91 3.38
CA LEU A 180 -3.21 -16.24 2.88
C LEU A 180 -3.36 -17.71 2.46
N ARG A 181 -2.25 -18.39 2.14
CA ARG A 181 -2.25 -19.80 1.75
C ARG A 181 -2.11 -20.74 2.94
N GLU A 182 -1.37 -20.32 3.97
CA GLU A 182 -1.16 -21.14 5.15
C GLU A 182 -2.47 -21.33 5.92
N GLN A 183 -2.83 -22.58 6.19
CA GLN A 183 -4.07 -22.93 6.86
C GLN A 183 -3.82 -23.21 8.35
N ASP A 184 -2.61 -23.62 8.71
CA ASP A 184 -2.27 -23.89 10.10
C ASP A 184 -2.11 -22.58 10.88
N PHE A 185 -2.95 -22.41 11.90
CA PHE A 185 -2.95 -21.21 12.74
C PHE A 185 -1.60 -20.99 13.43
N ARG A 186 -0.99 -22.05 13.98
CA ARG A 186 0.29 -21.92 14.72
C ARG A 186 1.41 -21.47 13.79
N THR A 187 1.46 -22.04 12.59
CA THR A 187 2.43 -21.67 11.56
C THR A 187 2.23 -20.22 11.12
N ARG A 188 0.99 -19.78 10.85
CA ARG A 188 0.68 -18.36 10.55
C ARG A 188 1.10 -17.42 11.68
N ARG A 189 0.77 -17.76 12.92
CA ARG A 189 1.16 -17.00 14.13
C ARG A 189 2.67 -16.84 14.20
N ASP A 190 3.41 -17.95 14.13
CA ASP A 190 4.86 -17.93 14.27
C ASP A 190 5.53 -17.18 13.11
N LEU A 191 4.98 -17.31 11.89
CA LEU A 191 5.41 -16.57 10.72
C LEU A 191 5.19 -15.06 10.84
N LEU A 192 4.06 -14.61 11.38
CA LEU A 192 3.76 -13.19 11.61
C LEU A 192 4.61 -12.60 12.73
N LEU A 193 4.93 -13.39 13.76
CA LEU A 193 5.72 -12.97 14.92
C LEU A 193 7.22 -12.85 14.60
N ALA A 194 7.80 -13.79 13.84
CA ALA A 194 8.93 -13.42 13.00
C ALA A 194 8.45 -12.32 12.04
N ASN A 195 9.16 -11.35 11.48
CA ASN A 195 8.56 -10.34 10.57
C ASN A 195 7.64 -9.29 11.21
N THR A 196 7.27 -9.39 12.48
CA THR A 196 6.80 -8.20 13.22
C THR A 196 8.02 -7.31 13.43
N VAL A 197 7.91 -6.02 13.07
CA VAL A 197 9.03 -5.07 13.11
C VAL A 197 8.73 -4.00 14.16
N ASN A 198 9.73 -3.65 14.97
CA ASN A 198 9.55 -2.64 16.03
C ASN A 198 9.71 -1.20 15.51
N PHE A 199 10.35 -1.03 14.35
CA PHE A 199 10.55 0.24 13.69
C PHE A 199 9.69 0.32 12.43
N HIS A 200 8.79 1.31 12.43
CA HIS A 200 7.72 1.47 11.44
C HIS A 200 8.14 2.47 10.39
N HIS A 201 8.00 2.06 9.14
CA HIS A 201 8.37 2.84 7.97
C HIS A 201 7.37 2.55 6.84
N GLY A 202 6.19 3.18 6.94
CA GLY A 202 5.14 3.04 5.93
C GLY A 202 5.45 3.89 4.69
N PHE A 203 5.13 3.41 3.48
CA PHE A 203 5.40 4.20 2.25
C PHE A 203 4.68 5.56 2.25
N ALA A 204 3.52 5.66 2.92
CA ALA A 204 2.75 6.90 3.05
C ALA A 204 3.43 7.92 3.98
N GLU A 205 4.28 7.46 4.92
CA GLU A 205 5.04 8.34 5.81
C GLU A 205 6.16 9.08 5.06
N TYR A 206 6.71 8.42 4.03
CA TYR A 206 7.70 8.98 3.10
C TYR A 206 7.10 9.61 1.87
N TRP A 207 5.78 9.75 1.84
CA TRP A 207 5.16 10.52 0.79
C TRP A 207 5.75 11.92 0.84
N PRO A 208 6.25 12.44 -0.27
CA PRO A 208 7.02 13.65 -0.26
C PRO A 208 6.10 14.73 0.29
N LYS A 209 6.67 15.54 1.18
CA LYS A 209 6.10 16.82 1.58
C LYS A 209 6.91 17.89 0.87
N PRO A 210 6.83 17.93 -0.46
CA PRO A 210 7.66 18.83 -1.24
C PRO A 210 7.48 20.26 -0.71
N SER A 211 8.61 20.87 -0.35
CA SER A 211 8.67 22.27 0.06
C SER A 211 8.71 23.11 -1.21
N TRP A 212 7.54 23.44 -1.74
CA TRP A 212 7.38 24.06 -3.06
C TRP A 212 7.73 25.56 -3.12
N GLU A 213 8.30 26.11 -2.04
CA GLU A 213 9.01 27.40 -2.12
C GLU A 213 10.22 27.29 -3.09
N GLU A 214 10.71 26.07 -3.35
CA GLU A 214 11.74 25.78 -4.35
C GLU A 214 11.12 25.27 -5.65
N ALA A 215 11.28 26.05 -6.73
CA ALA A 215 10.81 25.67 -8.06
C ALA A 215 11.47 24.35 -8.52
N GLY A 216 10.65 23.31 -8.72
CA GLY A 216 11.07 22.01 -9.27
C GLY A 216 11.18 20.85 -8.28
N ALA A 217 10.55 20.93 -7.09
CA ALA A 217 10.76 19.95 -6.01
C ALA A 217 10.25 18.50 -6.25
N LEU A 218 9.57 18.17 -7.37
CA LEU A 218 9.36 16.78 -7.81
C LEU A 218 9.35 16.69 -9.34
N PRO A 219 10.51 16.78 -10.02
CA PRO A 219 10.53 16.63 -11.45
C PRO A 219 10.25 15.15 -11.76
N LEU A 220 9.17 14.90 -12.51
CA LEU A 220 8.97 13.61 -13.15
C LEU A 220 10.24 13.26 -13.93
N LEU A 221 10.70 12.02 -13.80
CA LEU A 221 11.88 11.48 -14.45
C LEU A 221 11.48 10.64 -15.64
N TYR A 222 12.39 10.45 -16.60
CA TYR A 222 12.14 9.57 -17.73
C TYR A 222 11.71 8.16 -17.26
N PRO A 223 10.61 7.59 -17.79
CA PRO A 223 9.80 8.09 -18.92
C PRO A 223 8.58 8.97 -18.54
N ALA A 224 8.31 9.21 -17.26
CA ALA A 224 7.19 10.01 -16.80
C ALA A 224 7.34 11.51 -17.04
N ASP A 225 8.56 12.00 -17.27
CA ASP A 225 8.86 13.38 -17.68
C ASP A 225 8.04 13.84 -18.91
N ARG A 226 7.61 12.92 -19.78
CA ARG A 226 6.68 13.20 -20.89
C ARG A 226 5.32 13.78 -20.46
N PHE A 227 4.94 13.62 -19.19
CA PHE A 227 3.70 14.15 -18.62
C PHE A 227 3.90 15.49 -17.88
N ASN A 228 5.11 16.04 -17.88
CA ASN A 228 5.39 17.30 -17.20
C ASN A 228 4.95 18.50 -18.05
N PHE A 229 3.68 18.87 -17.91
CA PHE A 229 3.07 20.04 -18.59
C PHE A 229 3.16 21.33 -17.75
N GLY A 230 3.85 21.32 -16.61
CA GLY A 230 3.95 22.47 -15.71
C GLY A 230 2.58 22.92 -15.21
N THR A 231 2.06 24.02 -15.76
CA THR A 231 0.73 24.57 -15.45
C THR A 231 -0.29 24.37 -16.58
N ASP A 232 0.08 23.70 -17.69
CA ASP A 232 -0.77 23.48 -18.86
C ASP A 232 -1.65 22.23 -18.72
N VAL A 233 -2.67 22.31 -17.86
CA VAL A 233 -3.64 21.23 -17.64
C VAL A 233 -4.36 20.85 -18.94
N SER A 234 -4.68 21.82 -19.81
CA SER A 234 -5.37 21.56 -21.08
C SER A 234 -4.48 20.79 -22.06
N GLY A 235 -3.20 21.15 -22.15
CA GLY A 235 -2.22 20.40 -22.94
C GLY A 235 -2.05 18.96 -22.46
N LEU A 236 -1.99 18.75 -21.14
CA LEU A 236 -1.95 17.39 -20.59
C LEU A 236 -3.18 16.58 -20.99
N LYS A 237 -4.39 17.12 -20.81
CA LYS A 237 -5.64 16.42 -21.17
C LYS A 237 -5.65 16.02 -22.65
N ALA A 238 -5.31 16.96 -23.53
CA ALA A 238 -5.21 16.70 -24.96
C ALA A 238 -4.19 15.60 -25.28
N TYR A 239 -3.06 15.56 -24.57
CA TYR A 239 -2.06 14.50 -24.73
C TYR A 239 -2.58 13.14 -24.23
N LEU A 240 -3.23 13.08 -23.07
CA LEU A 240 -3.79 11.85 -22.49
C LEU A 240 -4.87 11.23 -23.39
N GLU A 241 -5.65 12.04 -24.09
CA GLU A 241 -6.63 11.57 -25.08
C GLU A 241 -5.98 10.80 -26.24
N THR A 242 -4.70 11.06 -26.56
CA THR A 242 -3.98 10.33 -27.62
C THR A 242 -3.48 8.95 -27.19
N LEU A 243 -3.46 8.68 -25.88
CA LEU A 243 -2.91 7.45 -25.31
C LEU A 243 -3.96 6.34 -25.23
N PRO A 244 -3.54 5.06 -25.32
CA PRO A 244 -4.45 3.95 -25.09
C PRO A 244 -4.91 3.90 -23.61
N PRO A 245 -6.08 3.31 -23.29
CA PRO A 245 -6.66 3.34 -21.93
C PRO A 245 -5.75 2.87 -20.79
N HIS A 246 -4.80 1.95 -21.06
CA HIS A 246 -3.89 1.41 -20.05
C HIS A 246 -2.65 2.30 -19.81
N GLU A 247 -2.40 3.28 -20.67
CA GLU A 247 -1.31 4.27 -20.54
C GLU A 247 -1.83 5.65 -20.10
N ARG A 248 -3.10 5.75 -19.67
CA ARG A 248 -3.72 6.99 -19.22
C ARG A 248 -4.55 6.74 -17.95
N PRO A 249 -4.84 7.78 -17.16
CA PRO A 249 -5.71 7.65 -15.99
C PRO A 249 -7.15 7.29 -16.38
N ASN A 250 -7.94 6.86 -15.40
CA ASN A 250 -9.39 6.75 -15.58
C ASN A 250 -10.09 8.09 -15.34
N VAL A 251 -11.40 8.11 -15.59
CA VAL A 251 -12.26 9.27 -15.37
C VAL A 251 -12.29 9.75 -13.92
N ALA A 252 -12.24 8.85 -12.92
CA ALA A 252 -12.23 9.23 -11.51
C ALA A 252 -10.94 9.97 -11.12
N TRP A 253 -9.78 9.49 -11.59
CA TRP A 253 -8.51 10.17 -11.41
C TRP A 253 -8.48 11.52 -12.13
N THR A 254 -9.00 11.57 -13.37
CA THR A 254 -9.06 12.81 -14.16
C THR A 254 -9.92 13.87 -13.49
N GLU A 255 -11.12 13.49 -13.05
CA GLU A 255 -12.05 14.43 -12.40
C GLU A 255 -11.44 14.99 -11.11
N ARG A 256 -10.87 14.10 -10.29
CA ARG A 256 -10.29 14.47 -9.00
C ARG A 256 -9.09 15.41 -9.15
N TRP A 257 -8.19 15.10 -10.08
CA TRP A 257 -6.86 15.73 -10.10
C TRP A 257 -6.65 16.71 -11.25
N LEU A 258 -7.55 16.76 -12.24
CA LEU A 258 -7.43 17.68 -13.39
C LEU A 258 -8.68 18.53 -13.64
N ASP A 259 -9.85 18.16 -13.14
CA ASP A 259 -11.10 18.94 -13.30
C ASP A 259 -11.56 19.66 -12.02
N ALA A 260 -11.17 19.16 -10.85
CA ALA A 260 -11.47 19.79 -9.57
C ALA A 260 -10.86 21.20 -9.47
N ALA A 261 -11.46 22.04 -8.62
CA ALA A 261 -10.86 23.31 -8.26
C ALA A 261 -9.63 23.04 -7.39
N LEU A 262 -8.46 23.14 -7.99
CA LEU A 262 -7.16 22.87 -7.36
C LEU A 262 -6.60 24.12 -6.67
N GLU A 263 -5.85 23.93 -5.58
CA GLU A 263 -5.21 25.02 -4.85
C GLU A 263 -4.00 25.55 -5.60
N TYR A 264 -3.30 24.69 -6.35
CA TYR A 264 -2.05 25.03 -7.01
C TYR A 264 -2.19 25.09 -8.54
N PRO A 265 -1.46 26.00 -9.22
CA PRO A 265 -1.50 26.09 -10.67
C PRO A 265 -0.74 24.96 -11.38
N GLN A 266 0.15 24.24 -10.69
CA GLN A 266 0.93 23.13 -11.22
C GLN A 266 0.08 21.86 -11.26
N VAL A 267 0.13 21.16 -12.38
CA VAL A 267 -0.82 20.10 -12.74
C VAL A 267 -0.92 18.95 -11.71
N PHE A 268 0.16 18.57 -11.03
CA PHE A 268 0.17 17.44 -10.10
C PHE A 268 0.43 17.83 -8.64
N GLU A 269 0.50 19.13 -8.33
CA GLU A 269 0.90 19.60 -7.01
C GLU A 269 -0.14 19.27 -5.95
N ASP A 270 -1.43 19.47 -6.24
CA ASP A 270 -2.52 19.04 -5.37
C ASP A 270 -2.56 17.52 -5.17
N MET A 271 -2.26 16.74 -6.22
CA MET A 271 -2.21 15.28 -6.10
C MET A 271 -1.14 14.87 -5.10
N TYR A 272 0.09 15.34 -5.27
CA TYR A 272 1.16 14.97 -4.35
C TYR A 272 0.96 15.54 -2.93
N SER A 273 0.25 16.65 -2.79
CA SER A 273 -0.02 17.24 -1.47
C SER A 273 -1.16 16.52 -0.72
N ASN A 274 -2.18 16.03 -1.44
CA ASN A 274 -3.43 15.56 -0.83
C ASN A 274 -3.69 14.05 -0.99
N ALA A 275 -3.04 13.35 -1.93
CA ALA A 275 -3.29 11.93 -2.18
C ALA A 275 -3.10 11.02 -0.94
N PRO A 276 -2.10 11.19 -0.07
CA PRO A 276 -1.91 10.36 1.14
C PRO A 276 -3.10 10.31 2.08
N TYR A 277 -3.93 11.35 2.05
CA TYR A 277 -5.09 11.49 2.92
C TYR A 277 -6.39 10.99 2.26
N SER A 278 -6.32 10.55 1.01
CA SER A 278 -7.47 10.16 0.20
C SER A 278 -8.09 8.86 0.66
N ARG A 279 -9.41 8.87 0.89
CA ARG A 279 -10.18 7.64 1.13
C ARG A 279 -10.45 6.87 -0.15
N CYS A 280 -10.19 7.46 -1.32
CA CYS A 280 -10.40 6.80 -2.61
C CYS A 280 -9.47 5.59 -2.82
N TRP A 281 -8.34 5.54 -2.11
CA TRP A 281 -7.48 4.36 -2.08
C TRP A 281 -8.20 3.14 -1.52
N ASN A 282 -9.14 3.34 -0.58
CA ASN A 282 -9.80 2.24 0.12
C ASN A 282 -10.60 1.35 -0.83
N TRP A 283 -11.25 1.94 -1.84
CA TRP A 283 -12.06 1.22 -2.83
C TRP A 283 -11.34 1.04 -4.17
N GLY A 284 -10.05 1.35 -4.24
CA GLY A 284 -9.21 1.07 -5.40
C GLY A 284 -9.52 1.95 -6.61
N TYR A 285 -9.90 3.22 -6.42
CA TYR A 285 -10.48 4.06 -7.48
C TYR A 285 -9.68 4.13 -8.79
N ALA A 286 -8.35 4.13 -8.72
CA ALA A 286 -7.46 4.19 -9.87
C ALA A 286 -7.41 2.88 -10.69
N MET A 287 -7.88 1.77 -10.13
CA MET A 287 -7.82 0.44 -10.77
C MET A 287 -8.91 0.24 -11.82
N TRP A 288 -10.06 0.87 -11.64
CA TRP A 288 -11.27 0.57 -12.39
C TRP A 288 -11.31 1.25 -13.75
N ASP A 289 -11.94 0.59 -14.71
CA ASP A 289 -12.23 1.18 -16.01
C ASP A 289 -13.33 2.24 -15.92
N ASP A 290 -13.33 3.12 -16.92
CA ASP A 290 -14.25 4.25 -17.00
C ASP A 290 -15.72 3.78 -17.00
N GLU A 291 -16.04 2.73 -17.77
CA GLU A 291 -17.40 2.18 -17.85
C GLU A 291 -17.89 1.67 -16.50
N ARG A 292 -17.00 1.01 -15.72
CA ARG A 292 -17.35 0.49 -14.40
C ARG A 292 -17.59 1.63 -13.41
N LEU A 293 -16.73 2.65 -13.43
CA LEU A 293 -16.87 3.82 -12.57
C LEU A 293 -18.20 4.55 -12.82
N ILE A 294 -18.57 4.69 -14.09
CA ILE A 294 -19.85 5.28 -14.50
C ILE A 294 -21.03 4.39 -14.06
N GLU A 295 -20.96 3.07 -14.31
CA GLU A 295 -22.01 2.13 -13.89
C GLU A 295 -22.23 2.13 -12.37
N TRP A 296 -21.14 2.27 -11.60
CA TRP A 296 -21.18 2.33 -10.15
C TRP A 296 -21.62 3.69 -9.60
N GLY A 297 -21.76 4.72 -10.45
CA GLY A 297 -22.05 6.08 -10.01
C GLY A 297 -20.93 6.69 -9.17
N ALA A 298 -19.67 6.30 -9.42
CA ALA A 298 -18.54 6.68 -8.58
C ALA A 298 -18.30 8.19 -8.52
N MET A 299 -18.61 8.89 -9.62
CA MET A 299 -18.36 10.34 -9.75
C MET A 299 -19.22 11.16 -8.77
N ASP A 300 -20.44 10.71 -8.46
CA ASP A 300 -21.33 11.36 -7.48
C ASP A 300 -20.83 11.24 -6.03
N HIS A 301 -19.86 10.37 -5.80
CA HIS A 301 -19.32 10.02 -4.48
C HIS A 301 -17.80 10.23 -4.40
N LEU A 302 -17.21 10.82 -5.43
CA LEU A 302 -15.79 11.08 -5.49
C LEU A 302 -15.44 12.19 -4.50
N GLU A 303 -14.60 11.86 -3.52
CA GLU A 303 -13.98 12.86 -2.66
C GLU A 303 -13.09 13.74 -3.56
N LEU A 304 -13.27 15.05 -3.49
CA LEU A 304 -12.38 16.00 -4.15
C LEU A 304 -11.25 16.41 -3.19
N PRO A 305 -10.10 16.87 -3.72
CA PRO A 305 -8.91 17.18 -2.93
C PRO A 305 -9.15 18.16 -1.79
#